data_AF-A0A0R0C0X8-F1
#
_entry.id   AF-A0A0R0C0X8-F1
#
_cell.length_a   1.000
_cell.length_b   1.000
_cell.length_c   1.000
_cell.angle_alpha   90.00
_cell.angle_beta   90.00
_cell.angle_gamma   90.00
#
_symmetry.space_group_name_H-M   'P 1'
#
loop_
_entity.id
_entity.type
_entity.pdbx_description
1 polymer ?
#
loop_
_entity_poly.entity_id
_entity_poly.type
_entity_poly.pdbx_seq_one_letter_code
_entity_poly.pdbx_strand_id
1 'polypeptide(L)'
;MSELQVPDLPQLLPSAVFDRSAGVRGLAAWLMRQSGEQPELLWRKAIDERSQRHLAVAVSALAECAESMDAFRFEQVLAGSSPKLARQCVRGWVRAEGGASWSLLLATLAMDDRVIGRLFDAAGQQWQAHISAAQLEALWESGSLGDIPANRMRHVLATLPLWRRLQLLLDYLPPDSVQQDWHVQLIEDWLRGSRGFSPLDAPLRERLLRRLAGRPRAMAGELVARVEQAVLGASFR
;
A
#
# COMPACT_ATOMS: atom_id res chain seq x y z
N MET A 1 1.21 -37.65 -32.12
CA MET A 1 0.79 -37.75 -30.70
C MET A 1 -0.73 -37.80 -30.72
N SER A 2 -1.33 -38.95 -30.39
CA SER A 2 -2.81 -39.03 -30.32
C SER A 2 -3.31 -38.07 -29.27
N GLU A 3 -4.17 -37.14 -29.67
CA GLU A 3 -4.95 -36.33 -28.75
C GLU A 3 -5.78 -37.28 -27.88
N LEU A 4 -5.59 -37.21 -26.57
CA LEU A 4 -6.50 -37.81 -25.60
C LEU A 4 -7.85 -37.13 -25.77
N GLN A 5 -8.73 -37.70 -26.60
CA GLN A 5 -10.13 -37.32 -26.65
C GLN A 5 -10.78 -37.79 -25.35
N VAL A 6 -10.82 -36.91 -24.35
CA VAL A 6 -11.63 -37.10 -23.15
C VAL A 6 -13.06 -36.73 -23.54
N PRO A 7 -13.98 -37.69 -23.63
CA PRO A 7 -15.40 -37.39 -23.84
C PRO A 7 -15.86 -36.42 -22.74
N ASP A 8 -16.70 -35.46 -23.08
CA ASP A 8 -17.24 -34.46 -22.16
C ASP A 8 -16.25 -33.43 -21.59
N LEU A 9 -15.01 -33.37 -22.11
CA LEU A 9 -14.03 -32.36 -21.67
C LEU A 9 -14.61 -30.93 -21.62
N PRO A 10 -15.31 -30.41 -22.65
CA PRO A 10 -15.91 -29.08 -22.60
C PRO A 10 -16.89 -28.87 -21.43
N GLN A 11 -17.62 -29.92 -21.02
CA GLN A 11 -18.58 -29.85 -19.91
C GLN A 11 -17.88 -29.81 -18.55
N LEU A 12 -16.66 -30.34 -18.46
CA LEU A 12 -15.86 -30.38 -17.24
C LEU A 12 -15.05 -29.09 -17.02
N LEU A 13 -14.69 -28.38 -18.09
CA LEU A 13 -13.86 -27.16 -18.02
C LEU A 13 -14.42 -26.08 -17.07
N PRO A 14 -15.73 -25.74 -17.07
CA PRO A 14 -16.27 -24.72 -16.16
C PRO A 14 -16.11 -25.04 -14.67
N SER A 15 -16.08 -26.34 -14.32
CA SER A 15 -15.81 -26.76 -12.94
C SER A 15 -14.31 -26.81 -12.65
N ALA A 16 -13.51 -27.25 -13.63
CA ALA A 16 -12.06 -27.40 -13.50
C ALA A 16 -11.33 -26.06 -13.33
N VAL A 17 -11.87 -24.95 -13.85
CA VAL A 17 -11.32 -23.60 -13.57
C VAL A 17 -11.44 -23.17 -12.11
N PHE A 18 -12.17 -23.91 -11.28
CA PHE A 18 -12.25 -23.73 -9.83
C PHE A 18 -11.54 -24.84 -9.02
N ASP A 19 -10.73 -25.68 -9.68
CA ASP A 19 -9.98 -26.74 -8.99
C ASP A 19 -8.99 -26.15 -7.96
N ARG A 20 -8.64 -26.89 -6.90
CA ARG A 20 -7.66 -26.42 -5.90
C ARG A 20 -6.24 -26.35 -6.46
N SER A 21 -5.90 -27.23 -7.41
CA SER A 21 -4.62 -27.27 -8.09
C SER A 21 -4.49 -26.14 -9.11
N ALA A 22 -3.46 -25.31 -8.96
CA ALA A 22 -3.19 -24.23 -9.91
C ALA A 22 -2.91 -24.76 -11.33
N GLY A 23 -2.25 -25.91 -11.46
CA GLY A 23 -1.99 -26.52 -12.76
C GLY A 23 -3.25 -26.97 -13.47
N VAL A 24 -4.21 -27.57 -12.75
CA VAL A 24 -5.50 -28.00 -13.31
C VAL A 24 -6.31 -26.79 -13.76
N ARG A 25 -6.41 -25.75 -12.92
CA ARG A 25 -7.09 -24.51 -13.28
C ARG A 25 -6.46 -23.83 -14.49
N GLY A 26 -5.13 -23.74 -14.51
CA GLY A 26 -4.38 -23.11 -15.58
C GLY A 26 -4.59 -23.84 -16.92
N LEU A 27 -4.55 -25.17 -16.90
CA LEU A 27 -4.84 -26.00 -18.07
C LEU A 27 -6.29 -25.83 -18.53
N ALA A 28 -7.26 -25.87 -17.61
CA ALA A 28 -8.67 -25.70 -17.94
C ALA A 28 -8.94 -24.31 -18.55
N ALA A 29 -8.39 -23.25 -17.94
CA ALA A 29 -8.49 -21.88 -18.46
C ALA A 29 -7.83 -21.75 -19.84
N TRP A 30 -6.68 -22.38 -20.05
CA TRP A 30 -6.01 -22.39 -21.35
C TRP A 30 -6.87 -23.10 -22.42
N LEU A 31 -7.43 -24.28 -22.12
CA LEU A 31 -8.31 -25.02 -23.02
C LEU A 31 -9.57 -24.21 -23.36
N MET A 32 -10.20 -23.57 -22.37
CA MET A 32 -11.36 -22.69 -22.61
C MET A 32 -11.03 -21.56 -23.58
N ARG A 33 -9.86 -20.91 -23.43
CA ARG A 33 -9.43 -19.83 -24.34
C ARG A 33 -9.19 -20.33 -25.77
N GLN A 34 -8.68 -21.56 -25.94
CA GLN A 34 -8.55 -22.16 -27.29
C GLN A 34 -9.92 -22.32 -27.97
N SER A 35 -10.98 -22.52 -27.20
CA SER A 35 -12.37 -22.60 -27.66
C SER A 35 -13.04 -21.23 -27.87
N GLY A 36 -12.34 -20.12 -27.61
CA GLY A 36 -12.91 -18.77 -27.64
C GLY A 36 -13.71 -18.38 -26.39
N GLU A 37 -13.68 -19.20 -25.33
CA GLU A 37 -14.33 -18.90 -24.05
C GLU A 37 -13.44 -18.06 -23.14
N GLN A 38 -14.06 -17.34 -22.20
CA GLN A 38 -13.38 -16.42 -21.27
C GLN A 38 -13.52 -16.93 -19.82
N PRO A 39 -12.55 -17.72 -19.31
CA PRO A 39 -12.60 -18.26 -17.94
C PRO A 39 -12.66 -17.16 -16.86
N GLU A 40 -12.15 -15.97 -17.15
CA GLU A 40 -12.15 -14.81 -16.25
C GLU A 40 -13.58 -14.39 -15.89
N LEU A 41 -14.54 -14.55 -16.80
CA LEU A 41 -15.95 -14.25 -16.53
C LEU A 41 -16.53 -15.17 -15.45
N LEU A 42 -16.10 -16.43 -15.38
CA LEU A 42 -16.52 -17.36 -14.34
C LEU A 42 -15.93 -16.96 -12.98
N TRP A 43 -14.66 -16.55 -12.94
CA TRP A 43 -14.04 -16.09 -11.69
C TRP A 43 -14.64 -14.78 -11.19
N ARG A 44 -14.84 -13.80 -12.09
CA ARG A 44 -15.53 -12.53 -11.79
C ARG A 44 -16.92 -12.79 -11.23
N LYS A 45 -17.72 -13.63 -11.90
CA LYS A 45 -19.05 -14.02 -11.42
C LYS A 45 -19.00 -14.64 -10.01
N ALA A 46 -18.09 -15.58 -9.77
CA ALA A 46 -17.96 -16.22 -8.46
C ALA A 46 -17.55 -15.24 -7.35
N ILE A 47 -16.78 -14.20 -7.68
CA ILE A 47 -16.41 -13.11 -6.76
C ILE A 47 -17.60 -12.20 -6.50
N ASP A 48 -18.28 -11.76 -7.57
CA ASP A 48 -19.44 -10.87 -7.51
C ASP A 48 -20.59 -11.50 -6.70
N GLU A 49 -20.80 -12.82 -6.85
CA GLU A 49 -21.79 -13.60 -6.10
C GLU A 49 -21.32 -14.02 -4.69
N ARG A 50 -20.09 -13.69 -4.29
CA ARG A 50 -19.47 -14.13 -3.01
C ARG A 50 -19.62 -15.64 -2.77
N SER A 51 -19.40 -16.45 -3.80
CA SER A 51 -19.59 -17.90 -3.73
C SER A 51 -18.77 -18.55 -2.61
N GLN A 52 -19.41 -19.06 -1.57
CA GLN A 52 -18.72 -19.68 -0.43
C GLN A 52 -17.77 -20.82 -0.86
N ARG A 53 -18.17 -21.56 -1.90
CA ARG A 53 -17.41 -22.71 -2.41
C ARG A 53 -16.19 -22.28 -3.25
N HIS A 54 -16.33 -21.24 -4.07
CA HIS A 54 -15.36 -20.92 -5.12
C HIS A 54 -14.58 -19.63 -4.90
N LEU A 55 -15.00 -18.76 -3.97
CA LEU A 55 -14.44 -17.41 -3.80
C LEU A 55 -12.91 -17.41 -3.68
N ALA A 56 -12.35 -18.23 -2.79
CA ALA A 56 -10.91 -18.23 -2.56
C ALA A 56 -10.11 -18.65 -3.80
N VAL A 57 -10.67 -19.57 -4.60
CA VAL A 57 -10.04 -20.04 -5.84
C VAL A 57 -10.19 -19.01 -6.94
N ALA A 58 -11.39 -18.43 -7.09
CA ALA A 58 -11.69 -17.39 -8.06
C ALA A 58 -10.79 -16.16 -7.87
N VAL A 59 -10.63 -15.69 -6.62
CA VAL A 59 -9.73 -14.57 -6.29
C VAL A 59 -8.28 -14.93 -6.63
N SER A 60 -7.83 -16.13 -6.28
CA SER A 60 -6.45 -16.55 -6.57
C SER A 60 -6.19 -16.65 -8.07
N ALA A 61 -7.13 -17.16 -8.85
CA ALA A 61 -6.99 -17.31 -10.30
C ALA A 61 -7.07 -15.95 -11.01
N LEU A 62 -8.06 -15.13 -10.66
CA LEU A 62 -8.21 -13.78 -11.22
C LEU A 62 -7.00 -12.90 -10.89
N ALA A 63 -6.39 -13.03 -9.71
CA ALA A 63 -5.19 -12.27 -9.36
C ALA A 63 -3.98 -12.53 -10.29
N GLU A 64 -3.93 -13.66 -10.97
CA GLU A 64 -2.84 -14.00 -11.91
C GLU A 64 -3.00 -13.29 -13.27
N CYS A 65 -4.22 -12.91 -13.65
CA CYS A 65 -4.56 -12.30 -14.93
C CYS A 65 -5.45 -11.06 -14.82
N ALA A 66 -5.47 -10.41 -13.65
CA ALA A 66 -6.34 -9.28 -13.36
C ALA A 66 -6.17 -8.13 -14.35
N GLU A 67 -7.30 -7.55 -14.74
CA GLU A 67 -7.38 -6.34 -15.57
C GLU A 67 -7.82 -5.14 -14.72
N SER A 68 -7.71 -3.92 -15.25
CA SER A 68 -8.04 -2.69 -14.51
C SER A 68 -9.45 -2.66 -13.94
N MET A 69 -10.41 -3.28 -14.62
CA MET A 69 -11.79 -3.41 -14.14
C MET A 69 -11.96 -4.33 -12.93
N ASP A 70 -10.94 -5.10 -12.55
CA ASP A 70 -11.02 -6.06 -11.44
C ASP A 70 -10.58 -5.47 -10.09
N ALA A 71 -10.00 -4.26 -10.08
CA ALA A 71 -9.52 -3.60 -8.87
C ALA A 71 -10.61 -3.51 -7.78
N PHE A 72 -11.81 -3.04 -8.15
CA PHE A 72 -12.93 -2.90 -7.21
C PHE A 72 -13.37 -4.24 -6.58
N ARG A 73 -13.23 -5.35 -7.32
CA ARG A 73 -13.59 -6.69 -6.82
C ARG A 73 -12.64 -7.12 -5.71
N PHE A 74 -11.35 -6.87 -5.88
CA PHE A 74 -10.36 -7.17 -4.85
C PHE A 74 -10.54 -6.29 -3.62
N GLU A 75 -10.81 -5.00 -3.81
CA GLU A 75 -11.13 -4.07 -2.72
C GLU A 75 -12.32 -4.58 -1.89
N GLN A 76 -13.43 -4.92 -2.56
CA GLN A 76 -14.62 -5.43 -1.89
C GLN A 76 -14.33 -6.73 -1.13
N VAL A 77 -13.60 -7.67 -1.72
CA VAL A 77 -13.30 -8.95 -1.07
C VAL A 77 -12.33 -8.80 0.09
N LEU A 78 -11.42 -7.84 0.03
CA LEU A 78 -10.41 -7.60 1.06
C LEU A 78 -11.05 -7.38 2.44
N ALA A 79 -12.16 -6.62 2.49
CA ALA A 79 -12.93 -6.39 3.70
C ALA A 79 -13.46 -7.72 4.28
N GLY A 80 -12.98 -8.09 5.47
CA GLY A 80 -13.38 -9.33 6.17
C GLY A 80 -12.71 -10.61 5.66
N SER A 81 -11.71 -10.51 4.78
CA SER A 81 -10.99 -11.67 4.27
C SER A 81 -10.01 -12.27 5.28
N SER A 82 -9.82 -13.59 5.24
CA SER A 82 -8.73 -14.25 5.96
C SER A 82 -7.36 -13.76 5.46
N PRO A 83 -6.28 -13.82 6.26
CA PRO A 83 -4.95 -13.35 5.85
C PRO A 83 -4.43 -13.97 4.54
N LYS A 84 -4.76 -15.24 4.28
CA LYS A 84 -4.38 -15.91 3.04
C LYS A 84 -5.10 -15.32 1.82
N LEU A 85 -6.39 -15.03 1.96
CA LEU A 85 -7.21 -14.48 0.89
C LEU A 85 -6.90 -13.00 0.65
N ALA A 86 -6.67 -12.24 1.73
CA ALA A 86 -6.22 -10.85 1.69
C ALA A 86 -4.98 -10.67 0.81
N ARG A 87 -3.99 -11.56 0.97
CA ARG A 87 -2.77 -11.52 0.13
C ARG A 87 -3.04 -11.71 -1.35
N GLN A 88 -4.01 -12.54 -1.71
CA GLN A 88 -4.38 -12.72 -3.12
C GLN A 88 -5.15 -11.51 -3.64
N CYS A 89 -6.01 -10.90 -2.82
CA CYS A 89 -6.70 -9.67 -3.16
C CYS A 89 -5.70 -8.53 -3.43
N VAL A 90 -4.74 -8.31 -2.53
CA VAL A 90 -3.72 -7.28 -2.71
C VAL A 90 -2.89 -7.53 -3.96
N ARG A 91 -2.44 -8.78 -4.20
CA ARG A 91 -1.69 -9.12 -5.42
C ARG A 91 -2.47 -8.85 -6.70
N GLY A 92 -3.75 -9.25 -6.71
CA GLY A 92 -4.64 -8.99 -7.84
C GLY A 92 -4.90 -7.51 -8.05
N TRP A 93 -5.09 -6.74 -6.97
CA TRP A 93 -5.32 -5.31 -7.01
C TRP A 93 -4.09 -4.56 -7.56
N VAL A 94 -2.88 -4.86 -7.07
CA VAL A 94 -1.63 -4.29 -7.64
C VAL A 94 -1.55 -4.57 -9.14
N ARG A 95 -1.90 -5.80 -9.57
CA ARG A 95 -1.87 -6.15 -10.99
C ARG A 95 -2.90 -5.39 -11.81
N ALA A 96 -4.14 -5.31 -11.31
CA ALA A 96 -5.25 -4.59 -11.96
C ALA A 96 -4.90 -3.12 -12.19
N GLU A 97 -4.30 -2.46 -11.21
CA GLU A 97 -3.92 -1.03 -11.31
C GLU A 97 -2.58 -0.81 -12.04
N GLY A 98 -1.89 -1.87 -12.45
CA GLY A 98 -0.57 -1.77 -13.07
C GLY A 98 0.53 -1.33 -12.09
N GLY A 99 0.27 -1.40 -10.78
CA GLY A 99 1.18 -0.99 -9.72
C GLY A 99 0.46 -0.66 -8.41
N ALA A 100 1.19 0.03 -7.54
CA ALA A 100 0.68 0.63 -6.32
C ALA A 100 -0.22 1.86 -6.57
N SER A 101 -1.27 2.05 -5.76
CA SER A 101 -2.12 3.25 -5.76
C SER A 101 -2.32 3.85 -4.36
N TRP A 102 -2.96 5.01 -4.23
CA TRP A 102 -3.28 5.51 -2.89
C TRP A 102 -4.33 4.64 -2.17
N SER A 103 -5.38 4.22 -2.88
CA SER A 103 -6.47 3.43 -2.30
C SER A 103 -6.00 2.10 -1.75
N LEU A 104 -5.13 1.40 -2.48
CA LEU A 104 -4.58 0.13 -2.03
C LEU A 104 -3.61 0.31 -0.84
N LEU A 105 -2.91 1.44 -0.73
CA LEU A 105 -2.11 1.77 0.45
C LEU A 105 -2.98 1.88 1.70
N LEU A 106 -4.10 2.60 1.60
CA LEU A 106 -5.02 2.77 2.73
C LEU A 106 -5.65 1.45 3.15
N ALA A 107 -6.12 0.69 2.16
CA ALA A 107 -6.76 -0.59 2.41
C ALA A 107 -5.80 -1.58 3.10
N THR A 108 -4.51 -1.58 2.73
CA THR A 108 -3.49 -2.44 3.34
C THR A 108 -3.04 -1.96 4.72
N LEU A 109 -2.99 -0.65 4.96
CA LEU A 109 -2.64 -0.06 6.25
C LEU A 109 -3.62 -0.43 7.37
N ALA A 110 -4.90 -0.61 7.04
CA ALA A 110 -5.94 -1.04 7.97
C ALA A 110 -5.81 -2.51 8.42
N MET A 111 -4.95 -3.32 7.79
CA MET A 111 -4.91 -4.78 8.00
C MET A 111 -3.81 -5.24 8.96
N ASP A 112 -4.08 -6.23 9.81
CA ASP A 112 -3.19 -6.64 10.91
C ASP A 112 -2.04 -7.62 10.55
N ASP A 113 -1.73 -7.83 9.27
CA ASP A 113 -0.83 -8.92 8.87
C ASP A 113 0.61 -8.45 8.57
N ARG A 114 1.61 -9.06 9.25
CA ARG A 114 3.05 -8.92 8.97
C ARG A 114 3.42 -9.30 7.54
N VAL A 115 2.59 -10.09 6.86
CA VAL A 115 2.85 -10.51 5.46
C VAL A 115 2.50 -9.42 4.45
N ILE A 116 1.60 -8.49 4.78
CA ILE A 116 1.31 -7.34 3.93
C ILE A 116 2.51 -6.38 3.91
N GLY A 117 3.29 -6.31 5.01
CA GLY A 117 4.57 -5.60 5.06
C GLY A 117 5.53 -5.96 3.92
N ARG A 118 5.57 -7.24 3.49
CA ARG A 118 6.40 -7.65 2.34
C ARG A 118 5.86 -7.17 0.99
N LEU A 119 4.54 -6.96 0.87
CA LEU A 119 3.93 -6.37 -0.32
C LEU A 119 4.17 -4.85 -0.34
N PHE A 120 4.16 -4.19 0.83
CA PHE A 120 4.64 -2.80 0.98
C PHE A 120 6.09 -2.67 0.52
N ASP A 121 6.98 -3.57 0.97
CA ASP A 121 8.39 -3.54 0.58
C ASP A 121 8.57 -3.73 -0.94
N ALA A 122 7.86 -4.70 -1.52
CA ALA A 122 7.97 -5.03 -2.95
C ALA A 122 7.45 -3.92 -3.87
N ALA A 123 6.38 -3.23 -3.47
CA ALA A 123 5.81 -2.11 -4.22
C ALA A 123 6.33 -0.74 -3.73
N GLY A 124 7.31 -0.74 -2.82
CA GLY A 124 7.79 0.42 -2.06
C GLY A 124 8.01 1.69 -2.87
N GLN A 125 8.72 1.60 -4.01
CA GLN A 125 8.99 2.77 -4.85
C GLN A 125 7.74 3.33 -5.55
N GLN A 126 6.76 2.48 -5.85
CA GLN A 126 5.55 2.89 -6.57
C GLN A 126 4.60 3.66 -5.66
N TRP A 127 4.43 3.25 -4.38
CA TRP A 127 3.60 4.02 -3.42
C TRP A 127 4.16 5.41 -3.15
N GLN A 128 5.49 5.54 -3.12
CA GLN A 128 6.14 6.82 -2.80
C GLN A 128 5.63 7.94 -3.70
N ALA A 129 5.37 7.66 -4.98
CA ALA A 129 4.87 8.64 -5.94
C ALA A 129 3.53 9.27 -5.53
N HIS A 130 2.66 8.52 -4.85
CA HIS A 130 1.32 8.96 -4.49
C HIS A 130 1.28 9.75 -3.18
N ILE A 131 2.19 9.48 -2.24
CA ILE A 131 2.19 10.14 -0.93
C ILE A 131 2.51 11.63 -1.07
N SER A 132 1.54 12.48 -0.69
CA SER A 132 1.61 13.95 -0.72
C SER A 132 0.96 14.56 0.53
N ALA A 133 1.22 15.84 0.79
CA ALA A 133 0.66 16.56 1.93
C ALA A 133 -0.88 16.59 1.88
N ALA A 134 -1.45 16.88 0.71
CA ALA A 134 -2.91 16.87 0.50
C ALA A 134 -3.55 15.51 0.77
N GLN A 135 -2.85 14.40 0.45
CA GLN A 135 -3.35 13.07 0.75
C GLN A 135 -3.28 12.74 2.25
N LEU A 136 -2.25 13.22 2.96
CA LEU A 136 -2.20 13.10 4.42
C LEU A 136 -3.30 13.92 5.10
N GLU A 137 -3.58 15.13 4.61
CA GLU A 137 -4.68 15.98 5.07
C GLU A 137 -6.03 15.30 4.86
N ALA A 138 -6.33 14.87 3.64
CA ALA A 138 -7.58 14.17 3.31
C ALA A 138 -7.78 12.90 4.14
N LEU A 139 -6.69 12.15 4.42
CA LEU A 139 -6.76 10.95 5.23
C LEU A 139 -7.14 11.26 6.69
N TRP A 140 -6.65 12.37 7.24
CA TRP A 140 -7.05 12.82 8.58
C TRP A 140 -8.48 13.34 8.62
N GLU A 141 -8.88 14.15 7.65
CA GLU A 141 -10.25 14.68 7.54
C GLU A 141 -11.29 13.58 7.42
N SER A 142 -10.95 12.48 6.75
CA SER A 142 -11.83 11.31 6.63
C SER A 142 -12.05 10.54 7.93
N GLY A 143 -11.29 10.85 9.00
CA GLY A 143 -11.28 10.09 10.26
C GLY A 143 -10.64 8.71 10.17
N SER A 144 -10.27 8.24 8.96
CA SER A 144 -9.74 6.90 8.71
C SER A 144 -8.36 6.66 9.33
N LEU A 145 -7.62 7.72 9.65
CA LEU A 145 -6.37 7.60 10.40
C LEU A 145 -6.57 7.26 11.89
N GLY A 146 -7.78 7.41 12.44
CA GLY A 146 -8.12 6.85 13.75
C GLY A 146 -8.13 5.32 13.74
N ASP A 147 -8.46 4.72 12.58
CA ASP A 147 -8.53 3.28 12.37
C ASP A 147 -7.21 2.70 11.84
N ILE A 148 -6.42 3.49 11.09
CA ILE A 148 -5.07 3.12 10.68
C ILE A 148 -4.11 3.33 11.87
N PRO A 149 -3.39 2.30 12.35
CA PRO A 149 -2.44 2.48 13.42
C PRO A 149 -1.37 3.52 13.03
N ALA A 150 -1.29 4.65 13.74
CA ALA A 150 -0.36 5.75 13.46
C ALA A 150 1.11 5.29 13.28
N ASN A 151 1.48 4.18 13.94
CA ASN A 151 2.78 3.53 13.79
C ASN A 151 3.03 2.92 12.41
N ARG A 152 2.01 2.43 11.71
CA ARG A 152 2.15 1.88 10.35
C ARG A 152 2.30 2.99 9.32
N MET A 153 1.50 4.06 9.42
CA MET A 153 1.71 5.22 8.55
C MET A 153 3.11 5.81 8.76
N ARG A 154 3.56 5.92 10.02
CA ARG A 154 4.93 6.28 10.36
C ARG A 154 5.98 5.37 9.70
N HIS A 155 5.75 4.05 9.65
CA HIS A 155 6.63 3.11 8.95
C HIS A 155 6.65 3.34 7.44
N VAL A 156 5.49 3.54 6.80
CA VAL A 156 5.40 3.86 5.36
C VAL A 156 6.14 5.15 5.04
N LEU A 157 5.92 6.21 5.81
CA LEU A 157 6.63 7.48 5.63
C LEU A 157 8.14 7.34 5.81
N ALA A 158 8.60 6.39 6.65
CA ALA A 158 10.02 6.11 6.83
C ALA A 158 10.67 5.42 5.62
N THR A 159 9.89 4.83 4.70
CA THR A 159 10.40 4.25 3.45
C THR A 159 10.63 5.30 2.34
N LEU A 160 10.13 6.53 2.52
CA LEU A 160 10.36 7.62 1.57
C LEU A 160 11.84 8.03 1.54
N PRO A 161 12.37 8.49 0.38
CA PRO A 161 13.69 9.09 0.30
C PRO A 161 13.84 10.22 1.31
N LEU A 162 15.00 10.31 1.97
CA LEU A 162 15.22 11.22 3.11
C LEU A 162 14.74 12.65 2.85
N TRP A 163 15.13 13.24 1.71
CA TRP A 163 14.79 14.62 1.38
C TRP A 163 13.33 14.80 0.96
N ARG A 164 12.76 13.81 0.24
CA ARG A 164 11.32 13.79 -0.09
C ARG A 164 10.47 13.73 1.18
N ARG A 165 10.89 12.93 2.16
CA ARG A 165 10.25 12.85 3.48
C ARG A 165 10.29 14.21 4.19
N LEU A 166 11.43 14.91 4.20
CA LEU A 166 11.52 16.24 4.81
C LEU A 166 10.57 17.23 4.13
N GLN A 167 10.58 17.30 2.80
CA GLN A 167 9.70 18.19 2.04
C GLN A 167 8.23 17.94 2.38
N LEU A 168 7.81 16.68 2.36
CA LEU A 168 6.46 16.27 2.76
C LEU A 168 6.09 16.74 4.17
N LEU A 169 6.97 16.56 5.15
CA LEU A 169 6.74 17.00 6.54
C LEU A 169 6.70 18.54 6.65
N LEU A 170 7.48 19.26 5.85
CA LEU A 170 7.44 20.74 5.86
C LEU A 170 6.19 21.30 5.18
N ASP A 171 5.67 20.60 4.17
CA ASP A 171 4.50 21.01 3.40
C ASP A 171 3.20 20.66 4.13
N TYR A 172 3.16 19.53 4.85
CA TYR A 172 2.00 19.09 5.62
C TYR A 172 1.74 19.96 6.87
N LEU A 173 0.50 20.46 6.98
CA LEU A 173 0.06 21.39 8.02
C LEU A 173 -1.05 20.80 8.89
N PRO A 174 -0.71 20.17 10.04
CA PRO A 174 -1.72 19.53 10.89
C PRO A 174 -2.66 20.57 11.53
N PRO A 175 -4.00 20.41 11.39
CA PRO A 175 -5.00 21.37 11.88
C PRO A 175 -5.24 21.35 13.39
N ASP A 176 -4.99 20.22 14.08
CA ASP A 176 -5.27 20.06 15.51
C ASP A 176 -4.05 19.64 16.35
N SER A 177 -4.17 19.73 17.67
CA SER A 177 -3.07 19.45 18.60
C SER A 177 -2.60 17.99 18.60
N VAL A 178 -3.49 17.02 18.34
CA VAL A 178 -3.14 15.59 18.32
C VAL A 178 -2.31 15.29 17.07
N GLN A 179 -2.72 15.82 15.92
CA GLN A 179 -2.00 15.70 14.67
C GLN A 179 -0.66 16.46 14.71
N GLN A 180 -0.61 17.60 15.40
CA GLN A 180 0.63 18.33 15.64
C GLN A 180 1.65 17.49 16.42
N ASP A 181 1.20 16.78 17.46
CA ASP A 181 2.06 15.91 18.27
C ASP A 181 2.63 14.74 17.45
N TRP A 182 1.77 14.07 16.68
CA TRP A 182 2.20 13.01 15.76
C TRP A 182 3.17 13.53 14.71
N HIS A 183 2.90 14.71 14.15
CA HIS A 183 3.77 15.37 13.19
C HIS A 183 5.15 15.69 13.77
N VAL A 184 5.23 16.17 15.01
CA VAL A 184 6.52 16.41 15.70
C VAL A 184 7.32 15.11 15.80
N GLN A 185 6.70 13.99 16.19
CA GLN A 185 7.38 12.69 16.27
C GLN A 185 7.97 12.27 14.91
N LEU A 186 7.27 12.51 13.80
CA LEU A 186 7.76 12.20 12.46
C LEU A 186 9.01 13.02 12.08
N ILE A 187 9.07 14.29 12.49
CA ILE A 187 10.22 15.17 12.30
C ILE A 187 11.38 14.69 13.17
N GLU A 188 11.14 14.33 14.44
CA GLU A 188 12.17 13.78 15.31
C GLU A 188 12.81 12.50 14.74
N ASP A 189 12.00 11.61 14.18
CA ASP A 189 12.51 10.39 13.55
C ASP A 189 13.34 10.68 12.32
N TRP A 190 12.92 11.67 11.52
CA TRP A 190 13.71 12.13 10.39
C TRP A 190 15.07 12.67 10.87
N LEU A 191 15.10 13.46 11.95
CA LEU A 191 16.32 14.00 12.58
C LEU A 191 17.22 12.92 13.21
N ARG A 192 16.65 11.79 13.65
CA ARG A 192 17.44 10.63 14.10
C ARG A 192 18.05 9.88 12.92
N GLY A 193 17.30 9.73 11.82
CA GLY A 193 17.75 9.03 10.62
C GLY A 193 18.75 9.84 9.77
N SER A 194 18.72 11.17 9.83
CA SER A 194 19.59 12.07 9.06
C SER A 194 21.00 12.25 9.64
N ARG A 195 21.37 11.51 10.69
CA ARG A 195 22.64 11.60 11.47
C ARG A 195 23.97 11.52 10.67
N GLY A 196 23.93 11.48 9.34
CA GLY A 196 25.12 11.56 8.48
C GLY A 196 24.90 12.25 7.12
N PHE A 197 23.75 12.90 6.90
CA PHE A 197 23.47 13.58 5.63
C PHE A 197 23.80 15.08 5.71
N SER A 198 24.38 15.60 4.62
CA SER A 198 24.90 16.97 4.41
C SER A 198 24.02 18.12 4.93
N PRO A 199 24.62 19.30 5.19
CA PRO A 199 23.94 20.44 5.78
C PRO A 199 22.69 20.86 5.02
N LEU A 200 21.64 21.18 5.77
CA LEU A 200 20.42 21.80 5.24
C LEU A 200 20.77 23.15 4.61
N ASP A 201 20.25 23.40 3.41
CA ASP A 201 20.29 24.74 2.84
C ASP A 201 19.57 25.75 3.77
N ALA A 202 19.94 27.02 3.68
CA ALA A 202 19.38 28.05 4.56
C ALA A 202 17.83 28.17 4.47
N PRO A 203 17.19 28.05 3.28
CA PRO A 203 15.74 28.09 3.17
C PRO A 203 15.01 26.92 3.85
N LEU A 204 15.45 25.67 3.66
CA LEU A 204 14.83 24.50 4.31
C LEU A 204 15.04 24.54 5.82
N ARG A 205 16.22 25.01 6.24
CA ARG A 205 16.58 25.22 7.64
C ARG A 205 15.63 26.21 8.32
N GLU A 206 15.39 27.36 7.70
CA GLU A 206 14.48 28.36 8.26
C GLU A 206 13.04 27.85 8.27
N ARG A 207 12.59 27.17 7.21
CA ARG A 207 11.27 26.53 7.17
C ARG A 207 11.11 25.50 8.30
N LEU A 208 12.10 24.64 8.53
CA LEU A 208 12.09 23.66 9.61
C LEU A 208 12.01 24.34 10.98
N LEU A 209 12.85 25.36 11.22
CA LEU A 209 12.83 26.12 12.48
C LEU A 209 11.48 26.80 12.70
N ARG A 210 10.90 27.46 11.69
CA ARG A 210 9.56 28.06 11.78
C ARG A 210 8.48 27.02 12.05
N ARG A 211 8.60 25.82 11.49
CA ARG A 211 7.64 24.72 11.73
C ARG A 211 7.71 24.21 13.16
N LEU A 212 8.88 24.23 13.78
CA LEU A 212 9.11 23.80 15.15
C LEU A 212 8.83 24.92 16.17
N ALA A 213 9.05 26.18 15.80
CA ALA A 213 8.77 27.34 16.62
C ALA A 213 7.27 27.46 16.92
N GLY A 214 6.92 27.54 18.21
CA GLY A 214 5.54 27.71 18.67
C GLY A 214 4.77 26.40 18.93
N ARG A 215 5.43 25.23 18.94
CA ARG A 215 4.78 23.96 19.31
C ARG A 215 4.94 23.66 20.82
N PRO A 216 3.84 23.46 21.57
CA PRO A 216 3.85 23.42 23.04
C PRO A 216 4.38 22.12 23.65
N ARG A 217 4.40 21.00 22.91
CA ARG A 217 5.18 19.83 23.34
C ARG A 217 6.65 20.12 23.07
N ALA A 218 7.39 20.33 24.16
CA ALA A 218 8.83 20.38 24.16
C ALA A 218 9.36 19.18 23.36
N MET A 219 9.82 19.41 22.13
CA MET A 219 10.89 18.59 21.59
C MET A 219 11.92 18.45 22.70
N ALA A 220 12.42 17.23 22.95
CA ALA A 220 13.49 17.06 23.93
C ALA A 220 14.56 18.14 23.67
N GLY A 221 14.98 18.90 24.69
CA GLY A 221 15.87 20.07 24.48
C GLY A 221 17.14 19.72 23.70
N GLU A 222 17.59 18.47 23.81
CA GLU A 222 18.66 17.88 23.02
C GLU A 222 18.39 17.84 21.50
N LEU A 223 17.14 17.62 21.09
CA LEU A 223 16.70 17.57 19.70
C LEU A 223 16.59 18.97 19.09
N VAL A 224 16.16 19.97 19.86
CA VAL A 224 16.19 21.39 19.46
C VAL A 224 17.64 21.85 19.30
N ALA A 225 18.49 21.60 20.30
CA ALA A 225 19.91 21.91 20.25
C ALA A 225 20.63 21.19 19.09
N ARG A 226 20.20 19.97 18.72
CA ARG A 226 20.73 19.24 17.56
C ARG A 226 20.26 19.81 16.23
N VAL A 227 19.01 20.26 16.12
CA VAL A 227 18.55 21.02 14.95
C VAL A 227 19.40 22.27 14.84
N GLU A 228 19.53 23.06 15.91
CA GLU A 228 20.37 24.25 15.97
C GLU A 228 21.84 23.96 15.65
N GLN A 229 22.43 22.85 16.09
CA GLN A 229 23.80 22.47 15.73
C GLN A 229 23.95 22.05 14.26
N ALA A 230 23.00 21.30 13.70
CA ALA A 230 22.99 20.96 12.27
C ALA A 230 22.75 22.21 11.39
N VAL A 231 21.98 23.17 11.92
CA VAL A 231 21.72 24.52 11.40
C VAL A 231 22.99 25.39 11.48
N LEU A 232 23.79 25.33 12.56
CA LEU A 232 24.94 26.20 12.80
C LEU A 232 26.26 25.65 12.26
N GLY A 233 26.41 24.32 12.15
CA GLY A 233 27.60 23.67 11.59
C GLY A 233 27.84 23.93 10.11
N ALA A 234 26.85 24.50 9.41
CA ALA A 234 26.96 24.97 8.02
C ALA A 234 27.43 26.43 7.90
N SER A 235 27.48 27.19 9.00
CA SER A 235 27.92 28.60 9.01
C SER A 235 29.43 28.75 9.21
N PHE A 236 30.17 27.65 9.32
CA PHE A 236 31.64 27.64 9.41
C PHE A 236 32.23 26.50 8.58
N ARG A 237 32.20 26.64 7.24
CA ARG A 237 33.22 26.16 6.31
C ARG A 237 33.26 27.06 5.09
#